data_AF-A0A839NR90-F1
#
_entry.id   AF-A0A839NR90-F1
#
_cell.length_a   1.000
_cell.length_b   1.000
_cell.length_c   1.000
_cell.angle_alpha   90.00
_cell.angle_beta   90.00
_cell.angle_gamma   90.00
#
_symmetry.space_group_name_H-M   'P 1'
#
loop_
_entity.id
_entity.type
_entity.pdbx_description
1 polymer ?
#
loop_
_entity_poly.entity_id
_entity_poly.type
_entity_poly.pdbx_seq_one_letter_code
_entity_poly.pdbx_strand_id
1 'polypeptide(L)'
;MNKTTLFTSILSTTILFISSLTSCDGIIERNNEPLDAAYANFEEINEKYHSDIFEVKLFCETEVTRSSSPNPIRIFPSVNDQLIVSCDAEKNDETQGDMLYYKINSKGITEDTLHLSQNKYWPEFIDDFIIFTNDEKAYYTTWPQDGDTTTHAFKVLNEDLSWTGEKINQKIASAKKDGKYWFLKNVTRNDHYYMQFFFYQDEQWQMLWQEIPAYRSIDSSEDAGRYRDDVFWTGEQDPYLPENVTFLHFHPEEKLKYSHNIGGGSPGYSVKNWRGKAFFKTKIGDRDFNFFEPHIAVEKERFDDYKNRFYTVLEANYSALHFRPTFYISPHGFAFYSSNSQSMYLIRKK
;
A
#
# COMPACT_ATOMS: atom_id res chain seq x y z
N MET A 1 27.40 -73.97 -49.24
CA MET A 1 28.85 -73.94 -48.91
C MET A 1 29.45 -72.81 -49.72
N ASN A 2 30.09 -71.76 -49.22
CA ASN A 2 30.65 -71.45 -47.91
C ASN A 2 30.36 -69.99 -47.53
N LYS A 3 30.21 -69.78 -46.22
CA LYS A 3 30.23 -68.48 -45.54
C LYS A 3 31.65 -67.90 -45.58
N THR A 4 31.78 -66.60 -45.85
CA THR A 4 32.82 -65.79 -45.21
C THR A 4 32.31 -64.38 -44.96
N THR A 5 32.19 -64.09 -43.68
CA THR A 5 31.95 -62.82 -43.02
C THR A 5 33.11 -61.85 -43.27
N LEU A 6 32.86 -60.56 -43.47
CA LEU A 6 33.82 -59.52 -43.09
C LEU A 6 33.10 -58.33 -42.44
N PHE A 7 33.69 -57.92 -41.33
CA PHE A 7 33.23 -56.98 -40.30
C PHE A 7 33.78 -55.57 -40.57
N THR A 8 33.05 -54.56 -40.04
CA THR A 8 33.52 -53.22 -39.58
C THR A 8 34.09 -52.25 -40.62
N SER A 9 33.77 -50.95 -40.65
CA SER A 9 33.51 -50.00 -39.57
C SER A 9 32.69 -48.83 -40.14
N ILE A 10 31.52 -48.53 -39.56
CA ILE A 10 30.81 -47.26 -39.81
C ILE A 10 31.26 -46.31 -38.69
N LEU A 11 32.14 -45.39 -39.05
CA LEU A 11 32.56 -44.28 -38.20
C LEU A 11 31.33 -43.38 -37.98
N SER A 12 30.68 -43.55 -36.82
CA SER A 12 29.60 -42.65 -36.38
C SER A 12 30.25 -41.40 -35.81
N THR A 13 30.34 -40.35 -36.61
CA THR A 13 30.75 -39.03 -36.14
C THR A 13 29.60 -38.44 -35.33
N THR A 14 29.59 -38.69 -34.02
CA THR A 14 28.74 -37.98 -33.07
C THR A 14 29.23 -36.54 -33.00
N ILE A 15 28.60 -35.65 -33.77
CA ILE A 15 28.77 -34.21 -33.60
C ILE A 15 28.02 -33.84 -32.33
N LEU A 16 28.71 -33.82 -31.19
CA LEU A 16 28.28 -33.09 -30.01
C LEU A 16 28.29 -31.60 -30.36
N PHE A 17 27.15 -31.08 -30.80
CA PHE A 17 26.88 -29.65 -30.70
C PHE A 17 26.69 -29.33 -29.22
N ILE A 18 27.79 -29.02 -28.52
CA ILE A 18 27.74 -28.25 -27.30
C ILE A 18 27.39 -26.83 -27.72
N SER A 19 26.09 -26.52 -27.77
CA SER A 19 25.61 -25.15 -27.83
C SER A 19 25.92 -24.49 -26.49
N SER A 20 27.17 -24.05 -26.31
CA SER A 20 27.49 -23.03 -25.31
C SER A 20 26.95 -21.70 -25.82
N LEU A 21 25.62 -21.54 -25.75
CA LEU A 21 24.99 -20.23 -25.61
C LEU A 21 25.39 -19.74 -24.21
N THR A 22 26.54 -19.10 -24.11
CA THR A 22 26.81 -18.20 -22.98
C THR A 22 25.75 -17.11 -23.06
N SER A 23 24.68 -17.26 -22.29
CA SER A 23 23.58 -16.32 -22.29
C SER A 23 24.09 -14.99 -21.73
N CYS A 24 24.02 -13.94 -22.56
CA CYS A 24 24.30 -12.56 -22.15
C CYS A 24 23.23 -11.99 -21.20
N ASP A 25 22.34 -12.83 -20.66
CA ASP A 25 21.22 -12.44 -19.79
C ASP A 25 21.57 -12.49 -18.29
N GLY A 26 22.78 -12.95 -17.93
CA GLY A 26 23.21 -13.06 -16.53
C GLY A 26 22.57 -14.23 -15.76
N ILE A 27 21.87 -15.13 -16.44
CA ILE A 27 21.32 -16.36 -15.88
C ILE A 27 22.43 -17.43 -15.78
N ILE A 28 22.56 -18.01 -14.59
CA ILE A 28 23.59 -19.01 -14.24
C ILE A 28 23.09 -20.42 -14.59
N GLU A 29 21.82 -20.70 -14.33
CA GLU A 29 21.21 -22.02 -14.46
C GLU A 29 19.71 -21.87 -14.75
N ARG A 30 19.13 -22.79 -15.52
CA ARG A 30 17.68 -22.84 -15.80
C ARG A 30 17.14 -24.17 -15.34
N ASN A 31 16.04 -24.15 -14.59
CA ASN A 31 15.33 -25.35 -14.18
C ASN A 31 14.39 -25.78 -15.29
N ASN A 32 14.49 -27.05 -15.71
CA ASN A 32 13.63 -27.64 -16.73
C ASN A 32 12.61 -28.62 -16.13
N GLU A 33 12.60 -28.81 -14.81
CA GLU A 33 11.60 -29.62 -14.14
C GLU A 33 10.21 -28.98 -14.32
N PRO A 34 9.17 -29.78 -14.65
CA PRO A 34 7.82 -29.24 -14.80
C PRO A 34 7.25 -28.78 -13.45
N LEU A 35 6.32 -27.83 -13.49
CA LEU A 35 5.52 -27.46 -12.33
C LEU A 35 4.68 -28.66 -11.87
N ASP A 36 4.67 -28.92 -10.56
CA ASP A 36 3.82 -29.95 -9.96
C ASP A 36 2.34 -29.64 -10.27
N ALA A 37 1.61 -30.67 -10.71
CA ALA A 37 0.20 -30.59 -11.08
C ALA A 37 -0.68 -30.00 -9.97
N ALA A 38 -0.29 -30.14 -8.69
CA ALA A 38 -0.99 -29.53 -7.56
C ALA A 38 -1.08 -27.99 -7.63
N TYR A 39 -0.16 -27.34 -8.36
CA TYR A 39 -0.09 -25.88 -8.50
C TYR A 39 -0.43 -25.38 -9.91
N ALA A 40 -0.81 -26.28 -10.83
CA ALA A 40 -1.04 -25.94 -12.24
C ALA A 40 -2.22 -24.97 -12.46
N ASN A 41 -3.19 -24.94 -11.55
CA ASN A 41 -4.39 -24.09 -11.63
C ASN A 41 -4.27 -22.78 -10.82
N PHE A 42 -3.08 -22.49 -10.27
CA PHE A 42 -2.84 -21.21 -9.62
C PHE A 42 -2.59 -20.15 -10.69
N GLU A 43 -3.13 -18.95 -10.47
CA GLU A 43 -2.96 -17.82 -11.38
C GLU A 43 -2.40 -16.61 -10.62
N GLU A 44 -1.74 -15.71 -11.34
CA GLU A 44 -1.31 -14.42 -10.82
C GLU A 44 -2.54 -13.53 -10.57
N ILE A 45 -2.53 -12.75 -9.50
CA ILE A 45 -3.64 -11.83 -9.20
C ILE A 45 -3.54 -10.62 -10.12
N ASN A 46 -4.30 -10.66 -11.22
CA ASN A 46 -4.52 -9.55 -12.13
C ASN A 46 -5.90 -9.68 -12.78
N GLU A 47 -6.25 -8.79 -13.71
CA GLU A 47 -7.57 -8.79 -14.37
C GLU A 47 -7.86 -10.03 -15.23
N LYS A 48 -6.84 -10.86 -15.49
CA LYS A 48 -6.97 -12.13 -16.20
C LYS A 48 -7.14 -13.32 -15.26
N TYR A 49 -7.22 -13.12 -13.95
CA TYR A 49 -7.38 -14.20 -12.97
C TYR A 49 -8.73 -14.93 -13.18
N HIS A 50 -8.66 -16.22 -13.50
CA HIS A 50 -9.84 -17.05 -13.74
C HIS A 50 -10.30 -17.76 -12.46
N SER A 51 -11.56 -17.55 -12.10
CA SER A 51 -12.21 -18.27 -11.01
C SER A 51 -13.71 -18.36 -11.25
N ASP A 52 -14.32 -19.48 -10.89
CA ASP A 52 -15.79 -19.62 -10.89
C ASP A 52 -16.44 -18.90 -9.71
N ILE A 53 -15.64 -18.49 -8.71
CA ILE A 53 -16.12 -17.92 -7.44
C ILE A 53 -15.85 -16.42 -7.39
N PHE A 54 -14.67 -16.00 -7.83
CA PHE A 54 -14.19 -14.63 -7.67
C PHE A 54 -14.05 -13.92 -9.01
N GLU A 55 -14.31 -12.62 -9.01
CA GLU A 55 -13.78 -11.69 -10.01
C GLU A 55 -12.68 -10.84 -9.40
N VAL A 56 -11.65 -10.58 -10.19
CA VAL A 56 -10.52 -9.71 -9.86
C VAL A 56 -10.54 -8.56 -10.86
N LYS A 57 -10.50 -7.32 -10.37
CA LYS A 57 -10.44 -6.12 -11.20
C LYS A 57 -9.35 -5.21 -10.70
N LEU A 58 -8.66 -4.55 -11.63
CA LEU A 58 -7.83 -3.42 -11.26
C LEU A 58 -8.74 -2.35 -10.65
N PHE A 59 -8.39 -1.89 -9.45
CA PHE A 59 -9.18 -0.90 -8.73
C PHE A 59 -8.61 0.51 -8.97
N CYS A 60 -7.33 0.69 -8.70
CA CYS A 60 -6.63 1.94 -9.00
C CYS A 60 -5.13 1.68 -9.22
N GLU A 61 -4.53 2.56 -10.00
CA GLU A 61 -3.08 2.62 -10.19
C GLU A 61 -2.57 4.03 -9.91
N THR A 62 -1.29 4.09 -9.55
CA THR A 62 -0.58 5.34 -9.33
C THR A 62 0.87 5.16 -9.79
N GLU A 63 1.37 6.11 -10.57
CA GLU A 63 2.78 6.12 -10.92
C GLU A 63 3.56 6.81 -9.81
N VAL A 64 4.31 6.11 -8.95
CA VAL A 64 5.18 6.78 -7.96
C VAL A 64 6.62 6.83 -8.46
N THR A 65 7.16 8.04 -8.55
CA THR A 65 8.52 8.38 -8.99
C THR A 65 9.33 9.02 -7.86
N ARG A 66 8.85 8.99 -6.61
CA ARG A 66 9.51 9.66 -5.47
C ARG A 66 9.61 8.77 -4.25
N SER A 67 10.73 8.93 -3.53
CA SER A 67 11.00 8.39 -2.20
C SER A 67 10.14 8.98 -1.07
N SER A 68 9.30 9.99 -1.36
CA SER A 68 8.47 10.69 -0.37
C SER A 68 7.06 10.11 -0.16
N SER A 69 6.60 9.21 -1.03
CA SER A 69 5.29 8.53 -0.91
C SER A 69 5.47 7.03 -1.07
N PRO A 70 6.11 6.34 -0.10
CA PRO A 70 6.38 4.90 -0.20
C PRO A 70 5.10 4.06 -0.26
N ASN A 71 3.99 4.59 0.29
CA ASN A 71 2.69 3.93 0.36
C ASN A 71 1.61 4.86 -0.24
N PRO A 72 1.50 4.93 -1.57
CA PRO A 72 0.70 5.93 -2.26
C PRO A 72 -0.79 5.56 -2.36
N ILE A 73 -1.16 4.32 -2.05
CA ILE A 73 -2.57 3.89 -1.96
C ILE A 73 -2.81 3.37 -0.54
N ARG A 74 -3.86 3.87 0.10
CA ARG A 74 -4.21 3.58 1.49
C ARG A 74 -5.71 3.38 1.62
N ILE A 75 -6.13 2.59 2.62
CA ILE A 75 -7.55 2.39 2.93
C ILE A 75 -7.77 2.69 4.41
N PHE A 76 -8.81 3.45 4.73
CA PHE A 76 -9.27 3.63 6.09
C PHE A 76 -10.81 3.47 6.18
N PRO A 77 -11.33 2.91 7.28
CA PRO A 77 -12.76 2.92 7.55
C PRO A 77 -13.30 4.33 7.73
N SER A 78 -14.55 4.52 7.36
CA SER A 78 -15.30 5.75 7.59
C SER A 78 -16.71 5.40 8.08
N VAL A 79 -17.57 6.41 8.22
CA VAL A 79 -18.94 6.27 8.71
C VAL A 79 -19.79 5.37 7.82
N ASN A 80 -20.93 4.89 8.31
CA ASN A 80 -21.85 4.01 7.56
C ASN A 80 -21.21 2.70 7.05
N ASP A 81 -20.22 2.17 7.78
CA ASP A 81 -19.47 0.95 7.41
C ASP A 81 -18.81 1.02 6.02
N GLN A 82 -18.50 2.24 5.56
CA GLN A 82 -17.82 2.46 4.29
C GLN A 82 -16.30 2.44 4.47
N LEU A 83 -15.59 2.21 3.38
CA LEU A 83 -14.14 2.40 3.29
C LEU A 83 -13.85 3.59 2.40
N ILE A 84 -12.80 4.34 2.72
CA ILE A 84 -12.25 5.34 1.82
C ILE A 84 -10.90 4.84 1.34
N VAL A 85 -10.76 4.70 0.02
CA VAL A 85 -9.46 4.50 -0.62
C VAL A 85 -8.88 5.86 -0.95
N SER A 86 -7.69 6.16 -0.44
CA SER A 86 -6.91 7.36 -0.74
C SER A 86 -5.77 6.98 -1.66
N CYS A 87 -5.63 7.63 -2.81
CA CYS A 87 -4.51 7.42 -3.72
C CYS A 87 -3.94 8.71 -4.28
N ASP A 88 -2.63 8.75 -4.49
CA ASP A 88 -1.98 9.81 -5.27
C ASP A 88 -2.55 9.79 -6.71
N ALA A 89 -2.99 10.94 -7.22
CA ALA A 89 -3.58 11.02 -8.56
C ALA A 89 -2.56 10.63 -9.66
N GLU A 90 -3.06 10.08 -10.78
CA GLU A 90 -2.23 9.68 -11.93
C GLU A 90 -1.34 10.83 -12.42
N LYS A 91 -0.12 10.49 -12.87
CA LYS A 91 0.93 11.48 -13.13
C LYS A 91 0.91 12.04 -14.54
N ASN A 92 0.52 13.30 -14.63
CA ASN A 92 1.13 14.25 -15.55
C ASN A 92 1.62 15.47 -14.75
N ASP A 93 2.33 16.39 -15.39
CA ASP A 93 2.85 17.59 -14.71
C ASP A 93 1.73 18.49 -14.12
N GLU A 94 0.49 18.36 -14.61
CA GLU A 94 -0.65 19.18 -14.20
C GLU A 94 -1.35 18.66 -12.93
N THR A 95 -1.28 17.36 -12.66
CA THR A 95 -1.94 16.69 -11.52
C THR A 95 -0.96 16.29 -10.40
N GLN A 96 0.28 16.79 -10.46
CA GLN A 96 1.30 16.43 -9.49
C GLN A 96 0.94 16.91 -8.06
N GLY A 97 0.79 15.96 -7.14
CA GLY A 97 0.47 16.22 -5.73
C GLY A 97 -1.02 16.27 -5.43
N ASP A 98 -1.87 16.05 -6.43
CA ASP A 98 -3.30 15.83 -6.27
C ASP A 98 -3.57 14.47 -5.62
N MET A 99 -4.71 14.38 -4.93
CA MET A 99 -5.20 13.17 -4.29
C MET A 99 -6.57 12.80 -4.85
N LEU A 100 -6.76 11.51 -5.11
CA LEU A 100 -8.05 10.91 -5.41
C LEU A 100 -8.53 10.08 -4.22
N TYR A 101 -9.81 10.22 -3.90
CA TYR A 101 -10.47 9.46 -2.85
C TYR A 101 -11.67 8.73 -3.44
N TYR A 102 -11.81 7.45 -3.14
CA TYR A 102 -12.96 6.64 -3.53
C TYR A 102 -13.73 6.20 -2.29
N LYS A 103 -15.03 6.49 -2.25
CA LYS A 103 -15.94 6.01 -1.22
C LYS A 103 -16.46 4.64 -1.64
N ILE A 104 -16.15 3.62 -0.86
CA ILE A 104 -16.48 2.21 -1.13
C ILE A 104 -17.49 1.72 -0.10
N ASN A 105 -18.63 1.23 -0.56
CA ASN A 105 -19.62 0.66 0.35
C ASN A 105 -19.29 -0.76 0.80
N SER A 106 -20.12 -1.29 1.68
CA SER A 106 -20.03 -2.65 2.21
C SER A 106 -20.09 -3.76 1.14
N LYS A 107 -20.43 -3.46 -0.12
CA LYS A 107 -20.41 -4.45 -1.23
C LYS A 107 -19.15 -4.37 -2.08
N GLY A 108 -18.18 -3.51 -1.73
CA GLY A 108 -17.00 -3.27 -2.55
C GLY A 108 -17.34 -2.54 -3.84
N ILE A 109 -18.34 -1.64 -3.82
CA ILE A 109 -18.73 -0.81 -4.96
C ILE A 109 -18.37 0.64 -4.63
N THR A 110 -17.74 1.33 -5.58
CA THR A 110 -17.50 2.77 -5.50
C THR A 110 -18.83 3.52 -5.63
N GLU A 111 -19.21 4.23 -4.57
CA GLU A 111 -20.41 5.06 -4.53
C GLU A 111 -20.15 6.49 -4.98
N ASP A 112 -18.96 7.00 -4.66
CA ASP A 112 -18.57 8.35 -5.01
C ASP A 112 -17.04 8.48 -5.09
N THR A 113 -16.58 9.53 -5.78
CA THR A 113 -15.16 9.84 -5.98
C THR A 113 -14.93 11.32 -5.72
N LEU A 114 -13.89 11.65 -4.96
CA LEU A 114 -13.46 13.02 -4.68
C LEU A 114 -12.04 13.22 -5.19
N HIS A 115 -11.88 14.17 -6.10
CA HIS A 115 -10.56 14.64 -6.54
C HIS A 115 -10.23 15.93 -5.81
N LEU A 116 -9.18 15.88 -5.01
CA LEU A 116 -8.61 17.06 -4.36
C LEU A 116 -7.32 17.42 -5.06
N SER A 117 -7.30 18.56 -5.74
CA SER A 117 -6.05 19.07 -6.30
C SER A 117 -5.04 19.40 -5.21
N GLN A 118 -3.78 19.61 -5.57
CA GLN A 118 -2.75 20.08 -4.64
C GLN A 118 -3.19 21.43 -4.08
N ASN A 119 -3.80 21.40 -2.90
CA ASN A 119 -4.50 22.53 -2.33
C ASN A 119 -3.62 23.28 -1.34
N LYS A 120 -3.92 24.57 -1.14
CA LYS A 120 -3.44 25.34 0.02
C LYS A 120 -3.95 24.83 1.36
N TYR A 121 -4.74 23.75 1.37
CA TYR A 121 -5.39 23.20 2.53
C TYR A 121 -5.02 21.72 2.66
N TRP A 122 -4.77 21.29 3.89
CA TRP A 122 -4.57 19.91 4.27
C TRP A 122 -5.92 19.30 4.67
N PRO A 123 -6.40 18.26 3.96
CA PRO A 123 -7.64 17.58 4.30
C PRO A 123 -7.44 16.62 5.47
N GLU A 124 -8.25 16.78 6.51
CA GLU A 124 -8.31 15.91 7.68
C GLU A 124 -9.65 15.17 7.67
N PHE A 125 -9.62 13.84 7.58
CA PHE A 125 -10.84 13.02 7.62
C PHE A 125 -11.21 12.74 9.08
N ILE A 126 -12.40 13.18 9.49
CA ILE A 126 -12.91 13.00 10.85
C ILE A 126 -14.35 12.50 10.75
N ASP A 127 -14.53 11.18 10.82
CA ASP A 127 -15.82 10.50 10.69
C ASP A 127 -16.66 11.04 9.51
N ASP A 128 -17.71 11.82 9.84
CA ASP A 128 -18.70 12.38 8.92
C ASP A 128 -18.15 13.53 8.07
N PHE A 129 -16.98 14.08 8.41
CA PHE A 129 -16.45 15.32 7.85
C PHE A 129 -15.11 15.15 7.15
N ILE A 130 -14.86 16.02 6.16
CA ILE A 130 -13.50 16.41 5.79
C ILE A 130 -13.28 17.84 6.28
N ILE A 131 -12.26 18.03 7.09
CA ILE A 131 -11.83 19.34 7.56
C ILE A 131 -10.64 19.80 6.74
N PHE A 132 -10.83 20.87 5.98
CA PHE A 132 -9.77 21.49 5.19
C PHE A 132 -9.15 22.60 6.00
N THR A 133 -7.89 22.42 6.41
CA THR A 133 -7.18 23.37 7.27
C THR A 133 -5.95 23.93 6.58
N ASN A 134 -5.61 25.18 6.86
CA ASN A 134 -4.29 25.71 6.59
C ASN A 134 -3.86 26.63 7.73
N ASP A 135 -2.72 27.28 7.54
CA ASP A 135 -2.16 28.18 8.55
C ASP A 135 -3.11 29.33 8.92
N GLU A 136 -4.11 29.67 8.11
CA GLU A 136 -5.00 30.83 8.26
C GLU A 136 -6.48 30.53 8.45
N LYS A 137 -7.00 29.63 7.64
CA LYS A 137 -8.42 29.42 7.41
C LYS A 137 -8.73 27.94 7.53
N ALA A 138 -9.99 27.67 7.82
CA ALA A 138 -10.53 26.34 7.72
C ALA A 138 -11.97 26.39 7.19
N TYR A 139 -12.33 25.32 6.50
CA TYR A 139 -13.71 25.01 6.11
C TYR A 139 -13.88 23.49 6.17
N TYR A 140 -15.11 23.03 6.12
CA TYR A 140 -15.40 21.60 6.13
C TYR A 140 -16.49 21.24 5.12
N THR A 141 -16.55 19.97 4.77
CA THR A 141 -17.62 19.36 3.98
C THR A 141 -18.11 18.09 4.69
N THR A 142 -19.28 17.58 4.29
CA THR A 142 -19.85 16.31 4.79
C THR A 142 -19.70 15.17 3.81
N TRP A 143 -18.74 15.28 2.87
CA TRP A 143 -18.55 14.30 1.80
C TRP A 143 -18.47 12.85 2.32
N PRO A 144 -17.78 12.51 3.43
CA PRO A 144 -17.81 11.15 3.96
C PRO A 144 -19.23 10.70 4.31
N GLN A 145 -20.02 11.55 4.95
CA GLN A 145 -21.38 11.21 5.38
C GLN A 145 -22.35 10.98 4.20
N ASP A 146 -22.41 11.91 3.24
CA ASP A 146 -23.49 11.95 2.24
C ASP A 146 -23.03 12.30 0.81
N GLY A 147 -21.73 12.54 0.61
CA GLY A 147 -21.18 12.95 -0.69
C GLY A 147 -21.28 14.45 -0.96
N ASP A 148 -21.79 15.26 -0.01
CA ASP A 148 -21.88 16.71 -0.22
C ASP A 148 -20.49 17.37 -0.08
N THR A 149 -20.07 18.05 -1.14
CA THR A 149 -18.83 18.83 -1.20
C THR A 149 -19.04 20.31 -0.90
N THR A 150 -20.24 20.72 -0.50
CA THR A 150 -20.56 22.10 -0.14
C THR A 150 -19.69 22.57 1.01
N THR A 151 -19.04 23.73 0.83
CA THR A 151 -18.11 24.27 1.81
C THR A 151 -18.85 24.96 2.94
N HIS A 152 -18.59 24.54 4.17
CA HIS A 152 -19.11 25.17 5.37
C HIS A 152 -18.01 25.91 6.14
N ALA A 153 -18.32 27.15 6.55
CA ALA A 153 -17.39 27.98 7.30
C ALA A 153 -17.32 27.56 8.78
N PHE A 154 -16.11 27.70 9.33
CA PHE A 154 -15.89 27.61 10.77
C PHE A 154 -16.41 28.87 11.48
N LYS A 155 -16.94 28.69 12.69
CA LYS A 155 -17.09 29.79 13.64
C LYS A 155 -15.73 30.08 14.28
N VAL A 156 -15.12 31.20 13.92
CA VAL A 156 -13.82 31.61 14.46
C VAL A 156 -14.02 32.30 15.81
N LEU A 157 -13.22 31.91 16.79
CA LEU A 157 -13.22 32.46 18.15
C LEU A 157 -11.84 33.04 18.46
N ASN A 158 -11.83 34.17 19.17
CA ASN A 158 -10.61 34.84 19.63
C ASN A 158 -9.64 35.21 18.50
N GLU A 159 -10.16 35.56 17.32
CA GLU A 159 -9.35 35.94 16.16
C GLU A 159 -8.48 37.18 16.44
N ASP A 160 -8.96 38.09 17.29
CA ASP A 160 -8.28 39.29 17.76
C ASP A 160 -7.32 39.05 18.93
N LEU A 161 -7.23 37.80 19.42
CA LEU A 161 -6.38 37.39 20.53
C LEU A 161 -6.66 38.13 21.85
N SER A 162 -7.88 38.65 22.04
CA SER A 162 -8.24 39.46 23.21
C SER A 162 -8.65 38.64 24.45
N TRP A 163 -8.89 37.34 24.31
CA TRP A 163 -9.34 36.49 25.41
C TRP A 163 -8.22 36.20 26.41
N THR A 164 -8.57 36.18 27.69
CA THR A 164 -7.65 35.78 28.75
C THR A 164 -7.31 34.28 28.65
N GLY A 165 -6.12 33.90 29.10
CA GLY A 165 -5.70 32.49 29.15
C GLY A 165 -6.65 31.60 29.95
N GLU A 166 -7.26 32.13 31.03
CA GLU A 166 -8.28 31.43 31.80
C GLU A 166 -9.52 31.10 30.95
N LYS A 167 -10.04 32.08 30.20
CA LYS A 167 -11.21 31.89 29.32
C LYS A 167 -10.90 30.89 28.20
N ILE A 168 -9.70 30.95 27.62
CA ILE A 168 -9.24 30.00 26.59
C ILE A 168 -9.19 28.58 27.17
N ASN A 169 -8.53 28.39 28.32
CA ASN A 169 -8.40 27.10 28.98
C ASN A 169 -9.76 26.50 29.37
N GLN A 170 -10.68 27.33 29.88
CA GLN A 170 -12.04 26.90 30.19
C GLN A 170 -12.79 26.43 28.94
N LYS A 171 -12.68 27.16 27.82
CA LYS A 171 -13.34 26.77 26.57
C LYS A 171 -12.76 25.48 25.99
N ILE A 172 -11.44 25.32 25.98
CA ILE A 172 -10.78 24.08 25.55
C ILE A 172 -11.20 22.91 26.45
N ALA A 173 -11.17 23.08 27.77
CA ALA A 173 -11.54 22.03 28.71
C ALA A 173 -13.00 21.58 28.55
N SER A 174 -13.94 22.52 28.38
CA SER A 174 -15.34 22.18 28.11
C SER A 174 -15.50 21.46 26.77
N ALA A 175 -14.91 21.97 25.69
CA ALA A 175 -15.00 21.33 24.38
C ALA A 175 -14.39 19.92 24.36
N LYS A 176 -13.27 19.69 25.06
CA LYS A 176 -12.68 18.35 25.18
C LYS A 176 -13.54 17.39 26.02
N LYS A 177 -14.25 17.91 27.03
CA LYS A 177 -15.09 17.12 27.93
C LYS A 177 -16.42 16.74 27.28
N ASP A 178 -17.04 17.68 26.58
CA ASP A 178 -18.42 17.57 26.11
C ASP A 178 -18.50 17.24 24.60
N GLY A 179 -17.43 17.51 23.85
CA GLY A 179 -17.40 17.36 22.39
C GLY A 179 -16.89 16.00 21.91
N LYS A 180 -17.60 15.42 20.93
CA LYS A 180 -17.17 14.20 20.21
C LYS A 180 -15.91 14.45 19.38
N TYR A 181 -15.84 15.61 18.72
CA TYR A 181 -14.77 15.95 17.79
C TYR A 181 -14.01 17.19 18.22
N TRP A 182 -12.70 17.04 18.28
CA TRP A 182 -11.73 18.12 18.46
C TRP A 182 -10.32 17.68 18.06
N PHE A 183 -9.47 18.65 17.71
CA PHE A 183 -8.03 18.44 17.49
C PHE A 183 -7.28 19.77 17.60
N LEU A 184 -5.96 19.69 17.69
CA LEU A 184 -5.05 20.83 17.73
C LEU A 184 -4.21 20.89 16.45
N LYS A 185 -3.86 22.11 16.04
CA LYS A 185 -2.75 22.41 15.14
C LYS A 185 -1.92 23.55 15.68
N ASN A 186 -0.62 23.49 15.42
CA ASN A 186 0.29 24.59 15.71
C ASN A 186 0.67 25.26 14.40
N VAL A 187 0.70 26.58 14.44
CA VAL A 187 1.00 27.43 13.31
C VAL A 187 2.05 28.44 13.74
N THR A 188 3.06 28.64 12.89
CA THR A 188 4.04 29.70 13.08
C THR A 188 3.77 30.79 12.07
N ARG A 189 3.61 32.05 12.51
CA ARG A 189 3.47 33.20 11.61
C ARG A 189 4.32 34.37 12.10
N ASN A 190 5.12 34.96 11.21
CA ASN A 190 5.96 36.13 11.50
C ASN A 190 6.79 35.98 12.79
N ASP A 191 7.38 34.81 13.03
CA ASP A 191 8.13 34.44 14.24
C ASP A 191 7.30 34.36 15.55
N HIS A 192 5.97 34.44 15.46
CA HIS A 192 5.04 34.14 16.54
C HIS A 192 4.46 32.73 16.41
N TYR A 193 4.15 32.11 17.54
CA TYR A 193 3.57 30.78 17.60
C TYR A 193 2.11 30.84 18.03
N TYR A 194 1.27 30.10 17.32
CA TYR A 194 -0.15 30.01 17.57
C TYR A 194 -0.58 28.56 17.68
N MET A 195 -1.57 28.33 18.54
CA MET A 195 -2.31 27.09 18.61
C MET A 195 -3.72 27.34 18.09
N GLN A 196 -4.13 26.56 17.10
CA GLN A 196 -5.50 26.46 16.63
C GLN A 196 -6.15 25.25 17.30
N PHE A 197 -7.25 25.47 18.01
CA PHE A 197 -8.07 24.39 18.56
C PHE A 197 -9.38 24.30 17.79
N PHE A 198 -9.54 23.20 17.07
CA PHE A 198 -10.72 22.88 16.27
C PHE A 198 -11.63 21.98 17.08
N PHE A 199 -12.93 22.25 17.10
CA PHE A 199 -13.90 21.41 17.80
C PHE A 199 -15.30 21.55 17.21
N TYR A 200 -16.09 20.48 17.27
CA TYR A 200 -17.49 20.48 16.84
C TYR A 200 -18.41 20.62 18.05
N GLN A 201 -19.20 21.71 18.07
CA GLN A 201 -20.15 21.98 19.16
C GLN A 201 -21.28 22.86 18.64
N ASP A 202 -22.49 22.65 19.16
CA ASP A 202 -23.70 23.41 18.76
C ASP A 202 -23.98 23.26 17.26
N GLU A 203 -23.83 22.03 16.75
CA GLU A 203 -24.02 21.65 15.34
C GLU A 203 -23.10 22.38 14.34
N GLN A 204 -22.02 23.02 14.81
CA GLN A 204 -21.08 23.72 13.96
C GLN A 204 -19.63 23.50 14.39
N TRP A 205 -18.74 23.36 13.40
CA TRP A 205 -17.31 23.41 13.65
C TRP A 205 -16.83 24.82 14.03
N GLN A 206 -16.00 24.88 15.06
CA GLN A 206 -15.45 26.12 15.63
C GLN A 206 -13.92 26.03 15.66
N MET A 207 -13.25 27.17 15.47
CA MET A 207 -11.78 27.30 15.54
C MET A 207 -11.43 28.38 16.55
N LEU A 208 -10.73 28.00 17.61
CA LEU A 208 -10.24 28.93 18.63
C LEU A 208 -8.76 29.21 18.43
N TRP A 209 -8.42 30.49 18.34
CA TRP A 209 -7.04 30.97 18.28
C TRP A 209 -6.46 31.22 19.67
N GLN A 210 -5.19 30.82 19.85
CA GLN A 210 -4.40 31.16 21.02
C GLN A 210 -2.96 31.46 20.59
N GLU A 211 -2.41 32.60 21.00
CA GLU A 211 -0.97 32.84 20.92
C GLU A 211 -0.25 32.09 22.05
N ILE A 212 0.85 31.42 21.71
CA ILE A 212 1.67 30.64 22.64
C ILE A 212 3.13 31.13 22.58
N PRO A 213 3.87 31.07 23.69
CA PRO A 213 5.20 31.68 23.76
C PRO A 213 6.28 30.92 22.95
N ALA A 214 6.03 29.67 22.58
CA ALA A 214 6.98 28.83 21.85
C ALA A 214 6.24 27.75 21.06
N TYR A 215 6.89 27.23 20.02
CA TYR A 215 6.43 26.05 19.31
C TYR A 215 6.24 24.88 20.29
N ARG A 216 5.10 24.20 20.17
CA ARG A 216 4.79 22.99 20.92
C ARG A 216 4.62 21.83 19.94
N SER A 217 5.21 20.67 20.23
CA SER A 217 4.81 19.46 19.50
C SER A 217 3.42 19.05 19.97
N ILE A 218 2.53 18.74 19.04
CA ILE A 218 1.21 18.19 19.36
C ILE A 218 1.38 16.69 19.57
N ASP A 219 0.75 16.17 20.62
CA ASP A 219 0.71 14.74 20.88
C ASP A 219 -0.20 14.08 19.81
N SER A 220 0.16 12.89 19.34
CA SER A 220 -0.67 12.14 18.39
C SER A 220 -2.12 11.93 18.86
N SER A 221 -2.34 11.90 20.18
CA SER A 221 -3.68 11.82 20.77
C SER A 221 -4.47 13.13 20.68
N GLU A 222 -3.85 14.25 20.33
CA GLU A 222 -4.45 15.58 20.22
C GLU A 222 -4.51 16.11 18.78
N ASP A 223 -3.88 15.43 17.82
CA ASP A 223 -3.96 15.78 16.40
C ASP A 223 -5.22 15.22 15.71
N ALA A 224 -5.44 15.60 14.44
CA ALA A 224 -6.57 15.10 13.66
C ALA A 224 -6.36 13.66 13.16
N GLY A 225 -5.11 13.21 13.07
CA GLY A 225 -4.75 11.87 12.61
C GLY A 225 -5.34 10.77 13.51
N ARG A 226 -5.59 11.05 14.79
CA ARG A 226 -6.25 10.11 15.71
C ARG A 226 -7.63 9.59 15.27
N TYR A 227 -8.31 10.28 14.35
CA TYR A 227 -9.61 9.86 13.82
C TYR A 227 -9.50 8.98 12.57
N ARG A 228 -8.29 8.80 12.05
CA ARG A 228 -8.02 8.04 10.85
C ARG A 228 -7.07 6.89 11.17
N ASP A 229 -7.59 5.68 11.05
CA ASP A 229 -6.79 4.46 11.16
C ASP A 229 -6.71 3.78 9.79
N ASP A 230 -5.54 3.85 9.17
CA ASP A 230 -5.29 3.22 7.87
C ASP A 230 -5.12 1.71 8.07
N VAL A 231 -6.09 0.93 7.57
CA VAL A 231 -6.16 -0.54 7.69
C VAL A 231 -5.46 -1.27 6.55
N PHE A 232 -4.93 -0.53 5.57
CA PHE A 232 -4.22 -1.08 4.42
C PHE A 232 -3.30 -0.04 3.77
N TRP A 233 -2.15 -0.51 3.29
CA TRP A 233 -1.13 0.27 2.62
C TRP A 233 -0.52 -0.54 1.47
N THR A 234 -0.40 0.05 0.29
CA THR A 234 0.43 -0.53 -0.77
C THR A 234 1.92 -0.32 -0.49
N GLY A 235 2.80 -1.16 -1.04
CA GLY A 235 4.25 -0.96 -0.91
C GLY A 235 4.86 -1.33 0.45
N GLU A 236 4.20 -2.19 1.22
CA GLU A 236 4.74 -2.74 2.46
C GLU A 236 6.10 -3.43 2.24
N GLN A 237 7.09 -3.08 3.07
CA GLN A 237 8.47 -3.55 2.92
C GLN A 237 8.87 -4.59 3.97
N ASP A 238 7.91 -5.17 4.70
CA ASP A 238 8.22 -6.26 5.62
C ASP A 238 8.56 -7.55 4.81
N PRO A 239 9.74 -8.17 4.99
CA PRO A 239 10.15 -9.35 4.23
C PRO A 239 9.37 -10.64 4.60
N TYR A 240 8.55 -10.61 5.64
CA TYR A 240 7.71 -11.73 6.06
C TYR A 240 6.31 -11.66 5.44
N LEU A 241 5.60 -12.79 5.39
CA LEU A 241 4.21 -12.82 4.96
C LEU A 241 3.28 -12.27 6.07
N PRO A 242 2.16 -11.63 5.69
CA PRO A 242 1.13 -11.32 6.67
C PRO A 242 0.48 -12.61 7.20
N GLU A 243 -0.05 -12.56 8.41
CA GLU A 243 -0.59 -13.73 9.12
C GLU A 243 -1.72 -14.46 8.37
N ASN A 244 -2.46 -13.74 7.53
CA ASN A 244 -3.57 -14.26 6.74
C ASN A 244 -3.15 -14.86 5.38
N VAL A 245 -1.86 -14.88 5.05
CA VAL A 245 -1.33 -15.49 3.82
C VAL A 245 -0.43 -16.67 4.14
N THR A 246 -0.72 -17.81 3.53
CA THR A 246 0.06 -19.04 3.69
C THR A 246 0.90 -19.31 2.45
N PHE A 247 2.21 -19.44 2.63
CA PHE A 247 3.10 -19.98 1.59
C PHE A 247 2.90 -21.50 1.44
N LEU A 248 2.78 -21.97 0.19
CA LEU A 248 2.54 -23.37 -0.12
C LEU A 248 3.75 -24.02 -0.81
N HIS A 249 4.31 -23.36 -1.81
CA HIS A 249 5.36 -23.94 -2.65
C HIS A 249 6.19 -22.88 -3.36
N PHE A 250 7.44 -23.23 -3.64
CA PHE A 250 8.31 -22.46 -4.52
C PHE A 250 8.79 -23.35 -5.65
N HIS A 251 8.49 -22.94 -6.88
CA HIS A 251 8.97 -23.59 -8.10
C HIS A 251 10.14 -22.76 -8.66
N PRO A 252 11.40 -23.20 -8.52
CA PRO A 252 12.55 -22.48 -9.06
C PRO A 252 12.53 -22.55 -10.59
N GLU A 253 12.84 -21.43 -11.27
CA GLU A 253 12.88 -21.36 -12.74
C GLU A 253 14.28 -20.99 -13.23
N GLU A 254 14.91 -19.98 -12.62
CA GLU A 254 16.21 -19.47 -13.05
C GLU A 254 17.11 -19.16 -11.86
N LYS A 255 18.37 -19.56 -11.92
CA LYS A 255 19.38 -19.18 -10.95
C LYS A 255 20.15 -18.00 -11.49
N LEU A 256 20.26 -16.93 -10.70
CA LEU A 256 20.93 -15.70 -11.12
C LEU A 256 21.60 -15.02 -9.92
N LYS A 257 22.47 -14.05 -10.19
CA LYS A 257 23.06 -13.19 -9.16
C LYS A 257 22.19 -11.94 -9.00
N TYR A 258 21.89 -11.51 -7.78
CA TYR A 258 21.20 -10.24 -7.49
C TYR A 258 21.74 -9.61 -6.19
N SER A 259 21.41 -8.35 -5.92
CA SER A 259 21.88 -7.61 -4.74
C SER A 259 20.78 -7.30 -3.74
N HIS A 260 21.14 -7.28 -2.47
CA HIS A 260 20.32 -6.75 -1.39
C HIS A 260 20.84 -5.38 -1.00
N ASN A 261 19.97 -4.37 -1.04
CA ASN A 261 20.30 -3.02 -0.57
C ASN A 261 19.97 -2.95 0.92
N ILE A 262 21.00 -2.82 1.75
CA ILE A 262 20.82 -2.56 3.18
C ILE A 262 20.78 -1.03 3.34
N GLY A 263 19.61 -0.48 3.69
CA GLY A 263 19.44 0.95 3.92
C GLY A 263 20.41 1.52 4.97
N GLY A 264 20.54 2.85 5.03
CA GLY A 264 21.32 3.51 6.09
C GLY A 264 22.85 3.53 5.89
N GLY A 265 23.33 3.46 4.64
CA GLY A 265 24.74 3.64 4.29
C GLY A 265 25.62 2.39 4.45
N SER A 266 25.03 1.24 4.78
CA SER A 266 25.74 -0.04 4.78
C SER A 266 25.95 -0.53 3.34
N PRO A 267 27.12 -1.11 3.02
CA PRO A 267 27.33 -1.69 1.70
C PRO A 267 26.36 -2.86 1.49
N GLY A 268 25.58 -2.80 0.40
CA GLY A 268 24.76 -3.93 -0.03
C GLY A 268 25.63 -5.16 -0.31
N TYR A 269 25.01 -6.34 -0.28
CA TYR A 269 25.67 -7.60 -0.62
C TYR A 269 24.99 -8.26 -1.81
N SER A 270 25.67 -9.18 -2.48
CA SER A 270 25.08 -9.95 -3.58
C SER A 270 24.98 -11.42 -3.21
N VAL A 271 23.92 -12.06 -3.68
CA VAL A 271 23.69 -13.50 -3.54
C VAL A 271 23.50 -14.12 -4.92
N LYS A 272 23.67 -15.45 -4.98
CA LYS A 272 23.31 -16.27 -6.15
C LYS A 272 22.25 -17.24 -5.69
N ASN A 273 21.01 -17.08 -6.15
CA ASN A 273 19.89 -17.92 -5.74
C ASN A 273 18.93 -18.15 -6.92
N TRP A 274 17.98 -19.05 -6.69
CA TRP A 274 16.87 -19.28 -7.60
C TRP A 274 15.81 -18.19 -7.47
N ARG A 275 15.35 -17.74 -8.63
CA ARG A 275 14.12 -17.00 -8.84
C ARG A 275 13.12 -17.91 -9.54
N GLY A 276 11.84 -17.79 -9.20
CA GLY A 276 10.77 -18.52 -9.88
C GLY A 276 9.40 -18.12 -9.38
N LYS A 277 8.47 -19.08 -9.31
CA LYS A 277 7.09 -18.86 -8.87
C LYS A 277 6.92 -19.25 -7.42
N ALA A 278 6.41 -18.34 -6.60
CA ALA A 278 5.99 -18.63 -5.24
C ALA A 278 4.46 -18.72 -5.17
N PHE A 279 3.95 -19.81 -4.60
CA PHE A 279 2.54 -20.14 -4.54
C PHE A 279 2.00 -19.92 -3.13
N PHE A 280 0.86 -19.27 -3.05
CA PHE A 280 0.25 -18.82 -1.81
C PHE A 280 -1.25 -19.11 -1.77
N LYS A 281 -1.80 -19.14 -0.56
CA LYS A 281 -3.25 -19.06 -0.35
C LYS A 281 -3.60 -18.04 0.71
N THR A 282 -4.80 -17.49 0.60
CA THR A 282 -5.49 -16.73 1.65
C THR A 282 -6.96 -17.14 1.69
N LYS A 283 -7.76 -16.50 2.55
CA LYS A 283 -9.21 -16.69 2.63
C LYS A 283 -9.94 -15.39 2.39
N ILE A 284 -10.81 -15.36 1.40
CA ILE A 284 -11.71 -14.21 1.17
C ILE A 284 -13.11 -14.64 1.61
N GLY A 285 -13.55 -14.11 2.75
CA GLY A 285 -14.72 -14.62 3.46
C GLY A 285 -14.51 -16.07 3.89
N ASP A 286 -15.40 -16.96 3.45
CA ASP A 286 -15.40 -18.39 3.77
C ASP A 286 -14.65 -19.27 2.73
N ARG A 287 -14.10 -18.66 1.68
CA ARG A 287 -13.53 -19.38 0.53
C ARG A 287 -12.02 -19.18 0.43
N ASP A 288 -11.33 -20.25 0.08
CA ASP A 288 -9.90 -20.19 -0.22
C ASP A 288 -9.68 -19.43 -1.52
N PHE A 289 -8.66 -18.59 -1.53
CA PHE A 289 -8.19 -17.85 -2.69
C PHE A 289 -6.71 -18.19 -2.91
N ASN A 290 -6.41 -18.79 -4.06
CA ASN A 290 -5.10 -19.37 -4.39
C ASN A 290 -4.43 -18.54 -5.48
N PHE A 291 -3.16 -18.20 -5.33
CA PHE A 291 -2.45 -17.39 -6.31
C PHE A 291 -0.96 -17.68 -6.32
N PHE A 292 -0.28 -17.31 -7.41
CA PHE A 292 1.18 -17.29 -7.44
C PHE A 292 1.70 -15.88 -7.74
N GLU A 293 2.91 -15.60 -7.30
CA GLU A 293 3.68 -14.45 -7.74
C GLU A 293 4.93 -14.94 -8.51
N PRO A 294 5.17 -14.45 -9.74
CA PRO A 294 6.38 -14.76 -10.48
C PRO A 294 7.58 -13.97 -9.96
N HIS A 295 8.77 -14.33 -10.45
CA HIS A 295 10.00 -13.59 -10.18
C HIS A 295 10.38 -13.45 -8.69
N ILE A 296 9.93 -14.39 -7.86
CA ILE A 296 10.24 -14.41 -6.44
C ILE A 296 11.49 -15.24 -6.17
N ALA A 297 12.37 -14.75 -5.31
CA ALA A 297 13.37 -15.54 -4.62
C ALA A 297 12.92 -15.81 -3.19
N VAL A 298 13.11 -17.06 -2.73
CA VAL A 298 12.84 -17.45 -1.35
C VAL A 298 14.17 -17.68 -0.64
N GLU A 299 14.39 -16.91 0.43
CA GLU A 299 15.59 -17.00 1.24
C GLU A 299 15.25 -17.38 2.68
N LYS A 300 16.24 -17.92 3.39
CA LYS A 300 16.15 -18.26 4.80
C LYS A 300 17.43 -17.83 5.48
N GLU A 301 17.32 -17.13 6.60
CA GLU A 301 18.48 -16.65 7.34
C GLU A 301 18.57 -17.32 8.72
N ARG A 302 19.79 -17.44 9.26
CA ARG A 302 19.96 -18.08 10.57
C ARG A 302 19.43 -17.21 11.71
N PHE A 303 19.48 -15.89 11.55
CA PHE A 303 19.19 -14.96 12.64
C PHE A 303 17.70 -14.86 13.00
N ASP A 304 16.81 -15.33 12.12
CA ASP A 304 15.36 -15.35 12.32
C ASP A 304 14.79 -16.77 12.37
N ASP A 305 15.60 -17.75 12.76
CA ASP A 305 15.25 -19.17 12.83
C ASP A 305 14.85 -19.78 11.48
N TYR A 306 15.46 -19.34 10.38
CA TYR A 306 15.25 -19.84 9.03
C TYR A 306 13.81 -19.65 8.53
N LYS A 307 13.19 -18.54 8.92
CA LYS A 307 11.90 -18.12 8.34
C LYS A 307 12.08 -17.82 6.86
N ASN A 308 11.04 -18.13 6.08
CA ASN A 308 11.02 -17.76 4.66
C ASN A 308 10.92 -16.25 4.54
N ARG A 309 11.81 -15.68 3.72
CA ARG A 309 11.77 -14.30 3.25
C ARG A 309 11.58 -14.30 1.76
N PHE A 310 10.78 -13.36 1.28
CA PHE A 310 10.39 -13.30 -0.11
C PHE A 310 10.88 -12.01 -0.74
N TYR A 311 11.48 -12.13 -1.91
CA TYR A 311 12.04 -11.00 -2.63
C TYR A 311 11.63 -11.03 -4.09
N THR A 312 11.12 -9.92 -4.60
CA THR A 312 10.96 -9.72 -6.03
C THR A 312 12.32 -9.43 -6.65
N VAL A 313 12.69 -10.23 -7.65
CA VAL A 313 13.96 -10.10 -8.36
C VAL A 313 13.64 -10.01 -9.86
N LEU A 314 13.72 -8.83 -10.46
CA LEU A 314 13.26 -8.61 -11.84
C LEU A 314 14.27 -9.02 -12.91
N GLU A 315 15.57 -8.94 -12.62
CA GLU A 315 16.62 -9.35 -13.56
C GLU A 315 17.95 -9.66 -12.85
N ALA A 316 18.88 -10.24 -13.59
CA ALA A 316 20.23 -10.50 -13.10
C ALA A 316 20.97 -9.20 -12.78
N ASN A 317 21.71 -9.21 -11.66
CA ASN A 317 22.45 -8.09 -11.08
C ASN A 317 21.58 -6.90 -10.66
N TYR A 318 20.25 -7.06 -10.62
CA TYR A 318 19.35 -6.06 -10.06
C TYR A 318 19.26 -6.13 -8.54
N SER A 319 18.74 -5.07 -7.94
CA SER A 319 18.40 -5.08 -6.52
C SER A 319 17.11 -5.85 -6.28
N ALA A 320 17.16 -6.81 -5.36
CA ALA A 320 15.98 -7.43 -4.79
C ALA A 320 15.15 -6.40 -4.04
N LEU A 321 13.83 -6.48 -4.21
CA LEU A 321 12.86 -5.73 -3.43
C LEU A 321 12.14 -6.70 -2.50
N HIS A 322 11.83 -6.29 -1.27
CA HIS A 322 10.97 -7.10 -0.41
C HIS A 322 9.64 -7.36 -1.11
N PHE A 323 9.23 -8.63 -1.14
CA PHE A 323 7.91 -9.01 -1.60
C PHE A 323 7.03 -9.28 -0.38
N ARG A 324 5.94 -8.54 -0.30
CA ARG A 324 4.87 -8.80 0.64
C ARG A 324 3.52 -8.65 -0.06
N PRO A 325 2.71 -9.73 -0.15
CA PRO A 325 1.35 -9.60 -0.61
C PRO A 325 0.52 -8.95 0.50
N THR A 326 -0.06 -7.79 0.24
CA THR A 326 -0.93 -7.10 1.20
C THR A 326 -2.38 -7.36 0.83
N PHE A 327 -3.18 -7.76 1.82
CA PHE A 327 -4.61 -7.92 1.69
C PHE A 327 -5.35 -7.12 2.76
N TYR A 328 -6.35 -6.35 2.35
CA TYR A 328 -7.45 -5.97 3.22
C TYR A 328 -8.62 -6.92 2.95
N ILE A 329 -9.09 -7.63 3.98
CA ILE A 329 -10.18 -8.61 3.83
C ILE A 329 -11.40 -8.04 4.53
N SER A 330 -12.40 -7.64 3.74
CA SER A 330 -13.64 -7.08 4.25
C SER A 330 -14.48 -8.13 4.97
N PRO A 331 -15.13 -7.80 6.09
CA PRO A 331 -16.12 -8.68 6.72
C PRO A 331 -17.33 -8.98 5.80
N HIS A 332 -17.50 -8.20 4.73
CA HIS A 332 -18.58 -8.36 3.76
C HIS A 332 -18.22 -9.23 2.54
N GLY A 333 -17.06 -9.89 2.55
CA GLY A 333 -16.72 -10.92 1.57
C GLY A 333 -16.09 -10.42 0.26
N PHE A 334 -15.56 -9.20 0.25
CA PHE A 334 -14.61 -8.71 -0.76
C PHE A 334 -13.23 -8.47 -0.13
N ALA A 335 -12.21 -8.26 -0.95
CA ALA A 335 -10.87 -7.93 -0.50
C ALA A 335 -10.19 -6.94 -1.45
N PHE A 336 -9.26 -6.15 -0.93
CA PHE A 336 -8.29 -5.42 -1.73
C PHE A 336 -6.94 -6.13 -1.65
N TYR A 337 -6.23 -6.21 -2.78
CA TYR A 337 -4.92 -6.83 -2.90
C TYR A 337 -3.90 -5.88 -3.53
N SER A 338 -2.67 -5.95 -3.06
CA SER A 338 -1.51 -5.39 -3.75
C SER A 338 -0.23 -6.17 -3.44
N SER A 339 0.67 -6.29 -4.42
CA SER A 339 2.03 -6.80 -4.26
C SER A 339 3.12 -5.74 -4.48
N ASN A 340 2.75 -4.51 -4.79
CA ASN A 340 3.68 -3.42 -5.06
C ASN A 340 3.13 -2.10 -4.50
N SER A 341 3.81 -0.97 -4.72
CA SER A 341 3.30 0.32 -4.25
C SER A 341 2.25 0.94 -5.18
N GLN A 342 2.21 0.54 -6.44
CA GLN A 342 1.59 1.31 -7.53
C GLN A 342 0.21 0.84 -7.94
N SER A 343 -0.16 -0.41 -7.67
CA SER A 343 -1.40 -1.01 -8.15
C SER A 343 -2.18 -1.63 -7.00
N MET A 344 -3.50 -1.54 -7.06
CA MET A 344 -4.40 -2.22 -6.15
C MET A 344 -5.52 -2.88 -6.93
N TYR A 345 -5.83 -4.13 -6.57
CA TYR A 345 -6.89 -4.93 -7.17
C TYR A 345 -8.04 -5.11 -6.17
N LEU A 346 -9.27 -5.07 -6.67
CA LEU A 346 -10.47 -5.46 -5.95
C LEU A 346 -10.81 -6.91 -6.31
N ILE A 347 -10.99 -7.74 -5.28
CA ILE A 347 -11.40 -9.14 -5.39
C ILE A 347 -12.76 -9.28 -4.72
N ARG A 348 -13.77 -9.79 -5.45
CA ARG A 348 -15.11 -10.01 -4.88
C ARG A 348 -15.79 -11.24 -5.46
N LYS A 349 -16.81 -11.74 -4.79
CA LYS A 349 -17.64 -12.84 -5.30
C LYS A 349 -18.38 -12.41 -6.57
N LYS A 350 -18.46 -13.33 -7.53
CA LYS A 350 -19.25 -13.16 -8.76
C LYS A 350 -20.75 -13.16 -8.51
#